data_AF-A0A832NJY7-F1
#
_entry.id   AF-A0A832NJY7-F1
#
_cell.length_a   1.000
_cell.length_b   1.000
_cell.length_c   1.000
_cell.angle_alpha   90.00
_cell.angle_beta   90.00
_cell.angle_gamma   90.00
#
_symmetry.space_group_name_H-M   'P 1'
#
loop_
_entity.id
_entity.type
_entity.pdbx_description
1 polymer ?
#
loop_
_entity_poly.entity_id
_entity_poly.type
_entity_poly.pdbx_seq_one_letter_code
_entity_poly.pdbx_strand_id
1 'polypeptide(L)'
;MRLMIEGYLVKYKGYFWVVKGCEHFDDYVIAYPRYEISSQARIKSTSVALDIAKRLGVVKYDECLKLEIPLLKRGEIEDVLDPFKREMWPQLPRELDLVLGDLDSSELRDVGLTGSYLVSTVLKSVKPRDVDLIIRDVDVGFKVYRKLRELREKGGSKPLEKPEEFEGCDPETRAMLLKSRVLEGVIGDMVYSIRVLSCRESLKPICVESYEFFSGELIIAKDVSSLAMPYIYIAESKLGRILVRSLRMRYSEIPMGAKLLVSNCRVEKCSDSSTRISLDECTV
;
A
#
# COMPACT_ATOMS: atom_id res chain seq x y z
N MET A 1 -3.36 22.00 -4.22
CA MET A 1 -2.80 21.06 -3.22
C MET A 1 -2.63 19.68 -3.86
N ARG A 2 -1.45 19.40 -4.45
CA ARG A 2 -1.13 18.19 -5.26
C ARG A 2 -0.36 17.10 -4.47
N LEU A 3 -0.30 17.21 -3.15
CA LEU A 3 0.61 16.41 -2.32
C LEU A 3 0.00 15.10 -1.78
N MET A 4 -1.31 14.92 -1.86
CA MET A 4 -1.97 13.74 -1.31
C MET A 4 -1.60 12.49 -2.10
N ILE A 5 -0.87 11.59 -1.44
CA ILE A 5 -0.44 10.28 -1.93
C ILE A 5 -0.73 9.21 -0.87
N GLU A 6 -0.37 7.96 -1.13
CA GLU A 6 -0.51 6.82 -0.22
C GLU A 6 -0.23 7.18 1.24
N GLY A 7 -1.15 6.81 2.13
CA GLY A 7 -0.98 6.96 3.58
C GLY A 7 -1.38 8.33 4.13
N TYR A 8 -1.68 9.34 3.29
CA TYR A 8 -2.42 10.51 3.79
C TYR A 8 -3.80 10.10 4.30
N LEU A 9 -4.28 10.79 5.33
CA LEU A 9 -5.66 10.66 5.80
C LEU A 9 -6.42 11.96 5.53
N VAL A 10 -7.62 11.84 4.98
CA VAL A 10 -8.47 12.98 4.66
C VAL A 10 -9.79 12.87 5.39
N LYS A 11 -10.25 13.98 5.96
CA LYS A 11 -11.54 14.08 6.63
C LYS A 11 -12.60 14.40 5.58
N TYR A 12 -13.64 13.58 5.52
CA TYR A 12 -14.77 13.80 4.62
C TYR A 12 -16.03 13.11 5.14
N LYS A 13 -17.11 13.89 5.30
CA LYS A 13 -18.47 13.45 5.68
C LYS A 13 -18.50 12.53 6.91
N GLY A 14 -17.78 12.91 7.97
CA GLY A 14 -17.79 12.18 9.25
C GLY A 14 -16.85 10.96 9.32
N TYR A 15 -16.00 10.76 8.31
CA TYR A 15 -15.02 9.67 8.28
C TYR A 15 -13.61 10.22 8.03
N PHE A 16 -12.60 9.50 8.53
CA PHE A 16 -11.24 9.58 8.01
C PHE A 16 -11.05 8.52 6.92
N TRP A 17 -10.60 9.00 5.77
CA TRP A 17 -10.34 8.20 4.58
C TRP A 17 -8.85 8.09 4.37
N VAL A 18 -8.36 6.90 4.04
CA VAL A 18 -6.95 6.70 3.69
C VAL A 18 -6.79 6.86 2.18
N VAL A 19 -5.88 7.73 1.78
CA VAL A 19 -5.49 7.93 0.38
C VAL A 19 -4.72 6.69 -0.08
N LYS A 20 -5.06 6.20 -1.29
CA LYS A 20 -4.54 4.95 -1.85
C LYS A 20 -3.74 5.16 -3.12
N GLY A 21 -2.50 4.69 -3.12
CA GLY A 21 -1.57 4.79 -4.25
C GLY A 21 -1.01 6.20 -4.44
N CYS A 22 -0.24 6.36 -5.50
CA CYS A 22 0.28 7.65 -5.95
C CYS A 22 -0.57 8.26 -7.09
N GLU A 23 -1.36 7.42 -7.75
CA GLU A 23 -2.07 7.75 -8.99
C GLU A 23 -3.45 8.32 -8.67
N HIS A 24 -3.68 9.59 -9.02
CA HIS A 24 -4.89 10.33 -8.73
C HIS A 24 -5.26 11.27 -9.88
N PHE A 25 -6.53 11.68 -9.92
CA PHE A 25 -7.01 12.61 -10.93
C PHE A 25 -6.80 14.06 -10.49
N ASP A 26 -6.88 14.99 -11.44
CA ASP A 26 -6.59 16.41 -11.18
C ASP A 26 -7.47 16.97 -10.04
N ASP A 27 -8.79 16.74 -10.12
CA ASP A 27 -9.76 17.23 -9.12
C ASP A 27 -10.18 16.19 -8.08
N TYR A 28 -9.72 14.93 -8.21
CA TYR A 28 -10.15 13.83 -7.36
C TYR A 28 -8.99 13.06 -6.74
N VAL A 29 -9.21 12.54 -5.54
CA VAL A 29 -8.29 11.61 -4.86
C VAL A 29 -8.98 10.27 -4.67
N ILE A 30 -8.25 9.19 -4.93
CA ILE A 30 -8.69 7.83 -4.63
C ILE A 30 -8.42 7.58 -3.15
N ALA A 31 -9.48 7.43 -2.37
CA ALA A 31 -9.37 7.21 -0.93
C ALA A 31 -10.49 6.30 -0.44
N TYR A 32 -10.24 5.53 0.62
CA TYR A 32 -11.22 4.59 1.18
C TYR A 32 -11.47 4.92 2.66
N PRO A 33 -12.73 4.88 3.14
CA PRO A 33 -13.04 5.21 4.52
C PRO A 33 -12.43 4.14 5.43
N ARG A 34 -11.72 4.58 6.47
CA ARG A 34 -10.99 3.69 7.38
C ARG A 34 -11.38 3.87 8.83
N TYR A 35 -11.85 5.05 9.22
CA TYR A 35 -12.33 5.33 10.58
C TYR A 35 -13.59 6.17 10.55
N GLU A 36 -14.57 5.81 11.35
CA GLU A 36 -15.74 6.66 11.62
C GLU A 36 -15.42 7.58 12.80
N ILE A 37 -15.65 8.89 12.64
CA ILE A 37 -15.18 9.89 13.61
C ILE A 37 -16.03 9.88 14.88
N SER A 38 -17.35 9.73 14.75
CA SER A 38 -18.29 9.76 15.88
C SER A 38 -18.13 8.57 16.82
N SER A 39 -18.09 7.36 16.27
CA SER A 39 -17.91 6.12 17.02
C SER A 39 -16.45 5.79 17.33
N GLN A 40 -15.51 6.46 16.64
CA GLN A 40 -14.07 6.15 16.63
C GLN A 40 -13.76 4.71 16.20
N ALA A 41 -14.71 4.05 15.51
CA ALA A 41 -14.56 2.67 15.07
C ALA A 41 -13.67 2.57 13.81
N ARG A 42 -12.81 1.55 13.77
CA ARG A 42 -12.00 1.20 12.60
C ARG A 42 -12.83 0.34 11.63
N ILE A 43 -12.91 0.77 10.38
CA ILE A 43 -13.51 0.02 9.27
C ILE A 43 -12.47 -0.95 8.74
N LYS A 44 -12.62 -2.24 9.06
CA LYS A 44 -11.61 -3.26 8.75
C LYS A 44 -11.73 -3.82 7.32
N SER A 45 -12.96 -4.01 6.84
CA SER A 45 -13.24 -4.65 5.55
C SER A 45 -13.32 -3.64 4.40
N THR A 46 -12.75 -4.00 3.25
CA THR A 46 -12.90 -3.25 1.99
C THR A 46 -14.36 -3.21 1.52
N SER A 47 -15.13 -4.28 1.70
CA SER A 47 -16.54 -4.31 1.30
C SER A 47 -17.36 -3.27 2.06
N VAL A 48 -17.23 -3.24 3.39
CA VAL A 48 -17.88 -2.24 4.25
C VAL A 48 -17.43 -0.82 3.89
N ALA A 49 -16.15 -0.65 3.57
CA ALA A 49 -15.61 0.65 3.16
C ALA A 49 -16.24 1.13 1.83
N LEU A 50 -16.41 0.23 0.86
CA LEU A 50 -17.09 0.50 -0.40
C LEU A 50 -18.58 0.80 -0.19
N ASP A 51 -19.28 0.07 0.67
CA ASP A 51 -20.70 0.32 0.97
C ASP A 51 -20.92 1.70 1.59
N ILE A 52 -20.03 2.14 2.49
CA ILE A 52 -20.03 3.50 3.03
C ILE A 52 -19.82 4.51 1.90
N ALA A 53 -18.83 4.29 1.04
CA ALA A 53 -18.55 5.18 -0.07
C ALA A 53 -19.70 5.27 -1.08
N LYS A 54 -20.39 4.15 -1.37
CA LYS A 54 -21.58 4.11 -2.22
C LYS A 54 -22.73 4.91 -1.61
N ARG A 55 -23.02 4.72 -0.31
CA ARG A 55 -24.05 5.50 0.41
C ARG A 55 -23.78 7.00 0.42
N LEU A 56 -22.51 7.40 0.46
CA LEU A 56 -22.10 8.81 0.42
C LEU A 56 -22.05 9.40 -1.00
N GLY A 57 -22.34 8.59 -2.03
CA GLY A 57 -22.42 9.02 -3.43
C GLY A 57 -21.07 9.33 -4.07
N VAL A 58 -19.97 8.79 -3.55
CA VAL A 58 -18.61 9.09 -4.04
C VAL A 58 -17.97 7.95 -4.84
N VAL A 59 -18.61 6.79 -4.93
CA VAL A 59 -18.15 5.72 -5.84
C VAL A 59 -18.62 6.03 -7.25
N LYS A 60 -17.69 6.00 -8.20
CA LYS A 60 -17.95 6.21 -9.62
C LYS A 60 -17.23 5.14 -10.43
N TYR A 61 -17.83 4.72 -11.54
CA TYR A 61 -17.09 4.02 -12.57
C TYR A 61 -16.16 5.01 -13.25
N ASP A 62 -14.87 4.72 -13.21
CA ASP A 62 -13.86 5.52 -13.89
C ASP A 62 -13.49 4.87 -15.23
N GLU A 63 -13.68 5.60 -16.34
CA GLU A 63 -13.42 5.09 -17.69
C GLU A 63 -11.93 4.83 -17.96
N CYS A 64 -11.04 5.59 -17.31
CA CYS A 64 -9.60 5.44 -17.48
C CYS A 64 -9.11 4.15 -16.81
N LEU A 65 -9.55 3.84 -15.60
CA LEU A 65 -9.15 2.63 -14.87
C LEU A 65 -10.05 1.42 -15.15
N LYS A 66 -11.23 1.67 -15.74
CA LYS A 66 -12.31 0.70 -15.98
C LYS A 66 -12.72 -0.03 -14.69
N LEU A 67 -12.86 0.72 -13.60
CA LEU A 67 -13.16 0.21 -12.25
C LEU A 67 -14.17 1.11 -11.53
N GLU A 68 -14.97 0.51 -10.63
CA GLU A 68 -15.70 1.26 -9.62
C GLU A 68 -14.78 1.62 -8.46
N ILE A 69 -14.50 2.90 -8.28
CA ILE A 69 -13.60 3.39 -7.24
C ILE A 69 -14.21 4.59 -6.49
N PRO A 70 -13.93 4.74 -5.19
CA PRO A 70 -14.28 5.97 -4.48
C PRO A 70 -13.39 7.13 -4.95
N LEU A 71 -14.03 8.20 -5.41
CA LEU A 71 -13.38 9.43 -5.87
C LEU A 71 -13.84 10.60 -5.02
N LEU A 72 -12.97 11.07 -4.12
CA LEU A 72 -13.23 12.26 -3.31
C LEU A 72 -12.79 13.50 -4.06
N LYS A 73 -13.70 14.47 -4.22
CA LYS A 73 -13.35 15.76 -4.86
C LYS A 73 -12.45 16.55 -3.91
N ARG A 74 -11.30 17.02 -4.40
CA ARG A 74 -10.30 17.73 -3.58
C ARG A 74 -10.88 18.96 -2.88
N GLY A 75 -11.75 19.71 -3.55
CA GLY A 75 -12.39 20.90 -2.99
C GLY A 75 -13.45 20.62 -1.91
N GLU A 76 -13.83 19.37 -1.70
CA GLU A 76 -14.80 18.95 -0.68
C GLU A 76 -14.13 18.27 0.52
N ILE A 77 -12.80 18.09 0.48
CA ILE A 77 -12.05 17.54 1.61
C ILE A 77 -12.01 18.58 2.73
N GLU A 78 -12.45 18.16 3.92
CA GLU A 78 -12.62 19.05 5.08
C GLU A 78 -11.29 19.33 5.79
N ASP A 79 -10.42 18.33 5.86
CA ASP A 79 -9.13 18.39 6.56
C ASP A 79 -8.20 17.28 6.06
N VAL A 80 -6.89 17.46 6.24
CA VAL A 80 -5.84 16.53 5.80
C VAL A 80 -4.83 16.31 6.92
N LEU A 81 -4.67 15.05 7.33
CA LEU A 81 -3.58 14.64 8.20
C LEU A 81 -2.39 14.21 7.34
N ASP A 82 -1.31 14.97 7.47
CA ASP A 82 -0.07 14.74 6.73
C ASP A 82 0.86 13.77 7.49
N PRO A 83 1.16 12.57 6.94
CA PRO A 83 2.04 11.60 7.58
C PRO A 83 3.47 12.10 7.75
N PHE A 84 3.93 13.05 6.92
CA PHE A 84 5.29 13.59 6.96
C PHE A 84 5.46 14.73 7.97
N LYS A 85 4.37 15.16 8.62
CA LYS A 85 4.40 16.22 9.63
C LYS A 85 4.87 15.69 11.00
N ARG A 86 6.18 15.70 11.20
CA ARG A 86 6.84 15.09 12.37
C ARG A 86 6.45 15.70 13.70
N GLU A 87 6.12 16.98 13.75
CA GLU A 87 5.69 17.63 14.99
C GLU A 87 4.40 17.01 15.56
N MET A 88 3.63 16.28 14.73
CA MET A 88 2.43 15.56 15.14
C MET A 88 2.69 14.12 15.58
N TRP A 89 3.90 13.60 15.38
CA TRP A 89 4.17 12.20 15.69
C TRP A 89 4.19 12.00 17.20
N PRO A 90 3.51 10.95 17.70
CA PRO A 90 3.75 10.53 19.06
C PRO A 90 5.16 9.95 19.20
N GLN A 91 5.57 9.71 20.44
CA GLN A 91 6.80 8.98 20.70
C GLN A 91 6.71 7.58 20.07
N LEU A 92 7.64 7.30 19.15
CA LEU A 92 7.74 5.99 18.53
C LEU A 92 8.39 4.98 19.48
N PRO A 93 8.12 3.67 19.31
CA PRO A 93 8.87 2.62 19.98
C PRO A 93 10.38 2.75 19.71
N ARG A 94 11.20 2.54 20.75
CA ARG A 94 12.67 2.67 20.67
C ARG A 94 13.29 1.73 19.64
N GLU A 95 12.61 0.62 19.39
CA GLU A 95 12.94 -0.39 18.38
C GLU A 95 13.07 0.21 16.98
N LEU A 96 12.31 1.27 16.67
CA LEU A 96 12.40 1.95 15.38
C LEU A 96 13.61 2.87 15.26
N ASP A 97 14.19 3.32 16.38
CA ASP A 97 15.43 4.08 16.36
C ASP A 97 16.58 3.24 15.79
N LEU A 98 16.53 1.90 15.94
CA LEU A 98 17.50 0.98 15.35
C LEU A 98 17.52 1.03 13.81
N VAL A 99 16.40 1.41 13.20
CA VAL A 99 16.24 1.41 11.74
C VAL A 99 16.37 2.84 11.21
N LEU A 100 15.70 3.80 11.86
CA LEU A 100 15.64 5.18 11.42
C LEU A 100 16.82 6.04 11.93
N GLY A 101 17.58 5.56 12.92
CA GLY A 101 18.58 6.37 13.64
C GLY A 101 19.73 6.90 12.80
N ASP A 102 20.19 6.17 11.78
CA ASP A 102 21.28 6.66 10.90
C ASP A 102 20.77 7.45 9.69
N LEU A 103 19.49 7.81 9.64
CA LEU A 103 18.98 8.73 8.63
C LEU A 103 19.28 10.16 9.07
N ASP A 104 19.79 10.98 8.17
CA ASP A 104 20.02 12.39 8.46
C ASP A 104 18.71 13.21 8.49
N SER A 105 18.79 14.44 8.98
CA SER A 105 17.61 15.32 9.09
C SER A 105 16.88 15.56 7.76
N SER A 106 17.57 15.48 6.62
CA SER A 106 16.99 15.66 5.31
C SER A 106 16.24 14.42 4.84
N GLU A 107 16.81 13.24 5.04
CA GLU A 107 16.22 11.93 4.72
C GLU A 107 15.00 11.64 5.59
N LEU A 108 15.09 12.01 6.87
CA LEU A 108 14.01 11.89 7.83
C LEU A 108 12.73 12.65 7.39
N ARG A 109 12.83 13.69 6.56
CA ARG A 109 11.67 14.40 5.98
C ARG A 109 10.92 13.60 4.92
N ASP A 110 11.53 12.54 4.39
CA ASP A 110 10.91 11.64 3.42
C ASP A 110 10.30 10.40 4.08
N VAL A 111 10.36 10.29 5.41
CA VAL A 111 9.70 9.24 6.20
C VAL A 111 8.41 9.81 6.81
N GLY A 112 7.28 9.16 6.52
CA GLY A 112 5.94 9.49 7.00
C GLY A 112 5.40 8.42 7.96
N LEU A 113 4.70 8.82 9.01
CA LEU A 113 3.98 7.93 9.94
C LEU A 113 2.49 7.96 9.59
N THR A 114 1.90 6.81 9.27
CA THR A 114 0.50 6.70 8.84
C THR A 114 -0.29 5.76 9.76
N GLY A 115 -1.43 5.28 9.29
CA GLY A 115 -2.20 4.24 9.94
C GLY A 115 -2.78 4.65 11.29
N SER A 116 -2.77 3.70 12.22
CA SER A 116 -3.38 3.86 13.54
C SER A 116 -2.67 4.94 14.39
N TYR A 117 -1.35 5.09 14.23
CA TYR A 117 -0.55 6.12 14.88
C TYR A 117 -0.97 7.53 14.44
N LEU A 118 -1.04 7.80 13.14
CA LEU A 118 -1.45 9.12 12.65
C LEU A 118 -2.87 9.48 13.11
N VAL A 119 -3.81 8.53 13.05
CA VAL A 119 -5.19 8.75 13.53
C VAL A 119 -5.26 9.03 15.03
N SER A 120 -4.44 8.36 15.85
CA SER A 120 -4.45 8.54 17.31
C SER A 120 -4.11 9.97 17.77
N THR A 121 -3.47 10.76 16.89
CA THR A 121 -3.19 12.18 17.16
C THR A 121 -4.49 12.97 17.31
N VAL A 122 -5.54 12.58 16.58
CA VAL A 122 -6.86 13.22 16.56
C VAL A 122 -7.96 12.41 17.26
N LEU A 123 -7.99 11.07 17.11
CA LEU A 123 -8.96 10.19 17.75
C LEU A 123 -8.34 9.47 18.96
N LYS A 124 -8.49 10.04 20.15
CA LYS A 124 -7.80 9.58 21.38
C LYS A 124 -8.14 8.16 21.83
N SER A 125 -9.28 7.59 21.42
CA SER A 125 -9.60 6.19 21.77
C SER A 125 -8.88 5.16 20.90
N VAL A 126 -8.31 5.58 19.76
CA VAL A 126 -7.56 4.69 18.87
C VAL A 126 -6.21 4.40 19.50
N LYS A 127 -6.02 3.15 19.93
CA LYS A 127 -4.74 2.63 20.42
C LYS A 127 -3.96 2.02 19.27
N PRO A 128 -2.80 2.59 18.88
CA PRO A 128 -1.95 1.99 17.86
C PRO A 128 -1.44 0.62 18.33
N ARG A 129 -1.34 -0.34 17.39
CA ARG A 129 -0.84 -1.71 17.66
C ARG A 129 0.33 -2.11 16.76
N ASP A 130 0.51 -1.36 15.69
CA ASP A 130 1.38 -1.58 14.56
C ASP A 130 1.92 -0.22 14.11
N VAL A 131 3.19 -0.15 13.69
CA VAL A 131 3.73 1.06 13.06
C VAL A 131 3.63 0.90 11.55
N ASP A 132 2.85 1.77 10.93
CA ASP A 132 2.84 1.95 9.49
C ASP A 132 3.70 3.16 9.13
N LEU A 133 4.81 2.92 8.43
CA LEU A 133 5.62 3.97 7.83
C LEU A 133 5.46 3.97 6.31
N ILE A 134 5.54 5.17 5.73
CA ILE A 134 5.71 5.37 4.30
C ILE A 134 7.02 6.11 4.06
N ILE A 135 7.72 5.82 2.99
CA ILE A 135 8.96 6.49 2.62
C ILE A 135 8.82 6.95 1.17
N ARG A 136 8.76 8.27 0.95
CA ARG A 136 8.52 8.85 -0.40
C ARG A 136 9.79 9.04 -1.24
N ASP A 137 10.93 8.62 -0.69
CA ASP A 137 12.20 8.59 -1.39
C ASP A 137 12.72 7.15 -1.47
N VAL A 138 13.02 6.71 -2.68
CA VAL A 138 13.40 5.32 -2.96
C VAL A 138 14.78 5.00 -2.39
N ASP A 139 15.73 5.94 -2.42
CA ASP A 139 17.08 5.73 -1.90
C ASP A 139 17.09 5.64 -0.37
N VAL A 140 16.29 6.50 0.30
CA VAL A 140 16.03 6.39 1.74
C VAL A 140 15.36 5.05 2.05
N GLY A 141 14.39 4.63 1.23
CA GLY A 141 13.74 3.32 1.35
C GLY A 141 14.72 2.16 1.28
N PHE A 142 15.66 2.19 0.32
CA PHE A 142 16.71 1.16 0.20
C PHE A 142 17.69 1.17 1.39
N LYS A 143 18.02 2.33 1.95
CA LYS A 143 18.83 2.41 3.18
C LYS A 143 18.11 1.73 4.35
N VAL A 144 16.83 2.06 4.56
CA VAL A 144 15.99 1.45 5.60
C VAL A 144 15.87 -0.07 5.39
N TYR A 145 15.61 -0.51 4.15
CA TYR A 145 15.53 -1.93 3.81
C TYR A 145 16.80 -2.69 4.17
N ARG A 146 17.98 -2.17 3.79
CA ARG A 146 19.27 -2.83 4.08
C ARG A 146 19.48 -3.02 5.59
N LYS A 147 19.17 -2.01 6.40
CA LYS A 147 19.26 -2.12 7.85
C LYS A 147 18.28 -3.13 8.43
N LEU A 148 17.03 -3.14 7.97
CA LEU A 148 16.04 -4.13 8.40
C LEU A 148 16.48 -5.54 8.05
N ARG A 149 17.09 -5.72 6.87
CA ARG A 149 17.66 -7.00 6.45
C ARG A 149 18.82 -7.43 7.34
N GLU A 150 19.77 -6.54 7.62
CA GLU A 150 20.86 -6.83 8.56
C GLU A 150 20.32 -7.15 9.96
N LEU A 151 19.29 -6.44 10.42
CA LEU A 151 18.63 -6.69 11.69
C LEU A 151 17.94 -8.06 11.70
N ARG A 152 17.28 -8.44 10.60
CA ARG A 152 16.67 -9.77 10.41
C ARG A 152 17.73 -10.87 10.46
N GLU A 153 18.84 -10.70 9.76
CA GLU A 153 19.95 -11.66 9.70
C GLU A 153 20.62 -11.85 11.07
N LYS A 154 20.68 -10.79 11.89
CA LYS A 154 21.18 -10.82 13.28
C LYS A 154 20.13 -11.29 14.30
N GLY A 155 18.91 -11.62 13.87
CA GLY A 155 17.83 -12.07 14.75
C GLY A 155 17.14 -10.96 15.56
N GLY A 156 17.42 -9.69 15.26
CA GLY A 156 16.79 -8.52 15.89
C GLY A 156 15.39 -8.21 15.37
N SER A 157 14.96 -8.84 14.27
CA SER A 157 13.59 -8.77 13.77
C SER A 157 13.11 -10.15 13.28
N LYS A 158 11.80 -10.40 13.27
CA LYS A 158 11.19 -11.65 12.76
C LYS A 158 10.10 -11.40 11.72
N PRO A 159 9.91 -12.29 10.73
CA PRO A 159 8.78 -12.19 9.81
C PRO A 159 7.46 -12.22 10.56
N LEU A 160 6.41 -11.67 9.96
CA LEU A 160 5.08 -11.83 10.52
C LEU A 160 4.66 -13.31 10.39
N GLU A 161 4.12 -13.91 11.44
CA GLU A 161 3.88 -15.37 11.47
C GLU A 161 2.50 -15.78 10.96
N LYS A 162 1.53 -14.86 11.01
CA LYS A 162 0.13 -15.16 10.65
C LYS A 162 -0.24 -14.45 9.35
N PRO A 163 -0.49 -15.19 8.25
CA PRO A 163 -1.04 -14.57 7.06
C PRO A 163 -2.44 -14.06 7.38
N GLU A 164 -2.69 -12.77 7.12
CA GLU A 164 -4.06 -12.30 7.00
C GLU A 164 -4.72 -13.08 5.86
N GLU A 165 -5.96 -13.54 6.05
CA GLU A 165 -6.71 -14.09 4.94
C GLU A 165 -6.97 -12.99 3.91
N PHE A 166 -6.56 -13.26 2.67
CA PHE A 166 -6.88 -12.40 1.54
C PHE A 166 -7.15 -13.16 0.25
N GLU A 167 -7.93 -12.53 -0.62
CA GLU A 167 -8.35 -13.04 -1.93
C GLU A 167 -7.23 -12.97 -2.98
N GLY A 168 -7.30 -13.84 -3.99
CA GLY A 168 -6.45 -13.79 -5.19
C GLY A 168 -5.18 -14.65 -5.15
N CYS A 169 -4.84 -15.27 -4.01
CA CYS A 169 -3.74 -16.23 -3.88
C CYS A 169 -4.10 -17.37 -2.93
N ASP A 170 -3.55 -18.56 -3.19
CA ASP A 170 -3.71 -19.72 -2.34
C ASP A 170 -2.96 -19.59 -0.99
N PRO A 171 -3.35 -20.33 0.06
CA PRO A 171 -2.73 -20.25 1.39
C PRO A 171 -1.21 -20.46 1.43
N GLU A 172 -0.67 -21.34 0.58
CA GLU A 172 0.76 -21.66 0.56
C GLU A 172 1.55 -20.49 0.01
N THR A 173 1.11 -19.93 -1.12
CA THR A 173 1.65 -18.69 -1.69
C THR A 173 1.63 -17.56 -0.66
N ARG A 174 0.51 -17.38 0.06
CA ARG A 174 0.39 -16.32 1.09
C ARG A 174 1.41 -16.49 2.21
N ALA A 175 1.60 -17.72 2.71
CA ALA A 175 2.55 -18.00 3.78
C ALA A 175 4.01 -17.80 3.32
N MET A 176 4.33 -18.18 2.09
CA MET A 176 5.64 -17.97 1.47
C MET A 176 5.98 -16.47 1.36
N LEU A 177 5.06 -15.69 0.78
CA LEU A 177 5.23 -14.23 0.62
C LEU A 177 5.39 -13.52 1.97
N LEU A 178 4.65 -13.94 3.00
CA LEU A 178 4.76 -13.35 4.33
C LEU A 178 6.13 -13.58 4.96
N LYS A 179 6.70 -14.77 4.77
CA LYS A 179 8.00 -15.14 5.35
C LYS A 179 9.17 -14.45 4.67
N SER A 180 9.07 -14.13 3.37
CA SER A 180 10.14 -13.49 2.61
C SER A 180 10.26 -11.99 2.88
N ARG A 181 9.18 -11.33 3.35
CA ARG A 181 9.17 -9.88 3.55
C ARG A 181 10.09 -9.41 4.67
N VAL A 182 10.83 -8.36 4.37
CA VAL A 182 11.67 -7.58 5.28
C VAL A 182 11.01 -6.25 5.63
N LEU A 183 10.22 -5.67 4.72
CA LEU A 183 9.52 -4.41 4.97
C LEU A 183 8.26 -4.56 5.85
N GLU A 184 7.89 -5.80 6.18
CA GLU A 184 6.83 -6.14 7.11
C GLU A 184 7.32 -7.20 8.10
N GLY A 185 7.04 -7.03 9.40
CA GLY A 185 7.45 -7.99 10.40
C GLY A 185 7.30 -7.48 11.83
N VAL A 186 8.14 -8.02 12.72
CA VAL A 186 8.16 -7.70 14.15
C VAL A 186 9.57 -7.33 14.59
N ILE A 187 9.73 -6.23 15.35
CA ILE A 187 10.96 -5.86 16.09
C ILE A 187 10.58 -5.77 17.56
N GLY A 188 11.21 -6.55 18.43
CA GLY A 188 10.76 -6.68 19.82
C GLY A 188 9.35 -7.28 19.88
N ASP A 189 8.41 -6.54 20.47
CA ASP A 189 6.97 -6.85 20.48
C ASP A 189 6.17 -6.01 19.45
N MET A 190 6.85 -5.18 18.66
CA MET A 190 6.22 -4.22 17.77
C MET A 190 6.09 -4.74 16.35
N VAL A 191 4.84 -4.81 15.85
CA VAL A 191 4.55 -5.07 14.44
C VAL A 191 4.84 -3.82 13.62
N TYR A 192 5.51 -3.96 12.48
CA TYR A 192 5.80 -2.86 11.57
C TYR A 192 5.46 -3.23 10.12
N SER A 193 5.16 -2.19 9.35
CA SER A 193 4.85 -2.20 7.92
C SER A 193 5.44 -0.93 7.31
N ILE A 194 6.33 -1.07 6.33
CA ILE A 194 7.06 0.05 5.72
C ILE A 194 6.83 0.01 4.22
N ARG A 195 6.20 1.05 3.68
CA ARG A 195 5.97 1.17 2.23
C ARG A 195 6.91 2.20 1.64
N VAL A 196 7.80 1.77 0.76
CA VAL A 196 8.57 2.70 -0.08
C VAL A 196 7.71 3.10 -1.27
N LEU A 197 7.63 4.39 -1.57
CA LEU A 197 6.84 4.96 -2.66
C LEU A 197 7.78 5.40 -3.78
N SER A 198 7.39 5.15 -5.03
CA SER A 198 8.08 5.70 -6.21
C SER A 198 7.71 7.17 -6.49
N CYS A 199 6.87 7.78 -5.66
CA CYS A 199 6.32 9.11 -5.86
C CYS A 199 6.55 10.02 -4.65
N ARG A 200 6.83 11.30 -4.92
CA ARG A 200 6.81 12.38 -3.91
C ARG A 200 5.51 13.20 -3.97
N GLU A 201 4.82 13.15 -5.10
CA GLU A 201 3.58 13.89 -5.39
C GLU A 201 2.58 13.00 -6.14
N SER A 202 1.31 13.46 -6.24
CA SER A 202 0.30 12.74 -7.03
C SER A 202 0.73 12.63 -8.49
N LEU A 203 0.62 11.43 -9.06
CA LEU A 203 0.82 11.14 -10.48
C LEU A 203 -0.53 10.98 -11.18
N LYS A 204 -0.58 11.18 -12.50
CA LYS A 204 -1.77 10.82 -13.29
C LYS A 204 -1.81 9.31 -13.52
N PRO A 205 -2.98 8.66 -13.43
CA PRO A 205 -3.09 7.24 -13.72
C PRO A 205 -2.84 6.97 -15.22
N ILE A 206 -2.27 5.80 -15.51
CA ILE A 206 -2.19 5.27 -16.87
C ILE A 206 -3.51 4.59 -17.19
N CYS A 207 -4.19 5.02 -18.25
CA CYS A 207 -5.50 4.46 -18.59
C CYS A 207 -5.39 3.05 -19.17
N VAL A 208 -6.32 2.20 -18.75
CA VAL A 208 -6.62 0.87 -19.25
C VAL A 208 -7.57 1.01 -20.44
N GLU A 209 -7.13 0.58 -21.61
CA GLU A 209 -7.91 0.60 -22.85
C GLU A 209 -8.88 -0.58 -22.91
N SER A 210 -8.44 -1.74 -22.44
CA SER A 210 -9.24 -2.96 -22.36
C SER A 210 -8.65 -3.91 -21.32
N TYR A 211 -9.46 -4.86 -20.86
CA TYR A 211 -8.98 -5.90 -19.97
C TYR A 211 -9.68 -7.23 -20.21
N GLU A 212 -8.98 -8.31 -19.90
CA GLU A 212 -9.49 -9.67 -19.89
C GLU A 212 -9.15 -10.33 -18.55
N PHE A 213 -9.77 -11.47 -18.24
CA PHE A 213 -9.49 -12.20 -17.01
C PHE A 213 -8.52 -13.36 -17.24
N PHE A 214 -7.60 -13.52 -16.30
CA PHE A 214 -6.61 -14.57 -16.29
C PHE A 214 -6.62 -15.35 -14.98
N SER A 215 -6.64 -16.67 -15.11
CA SER A 215 -6.36 -17.62 -14.04
C SER A 215 -5.26 -18.57 -14.50
N GLY A 216 -4.29 -18.82 -13.62
CA GLY A 216 -3.15 -19.69 -13.91
C GLY A 216 -1.95 -19.46 -13.00
N GLU A 217 -0.85 -20.11 -13.35
CA GLU A 217 0.45 -19.96 -12.68
C GLU A 217 1.22 -18.77 -13.28
N LEU A 218 1.82 -17.96 -12.39
CA LEU A 218 2.81 -16.95 -12.72
C LEU A 218 4.13 -17.32 -12.05
N ILE A 219 5.20 -17.48 -12.84
CA ILE A 219 6.55 -17.74 -12.32
C ILE A 219 7.34 -16.44 -12.39
N ILE A 220 7.76 -15.89 -11.25
CA ILE A 220 8.51 -14.62 -11.23
C ILE A 220 9.90 -14.82 -11.84
N ALA A 221 10.14 -14.21 -13.00
CA ALA A 221 11.39 -14.31 -13.74
C ALA A 221 12.34 -13.15 -13.45
N LYS A 222 11.82 -11.97 -13.15
CA LYS A 222 12.62 -10.77 -12.86
C LYS A 222 11.92 -9.83 -11.89
N ASP A 223 12.68 -9.33 -10.92
CA ASP A 223 12.33 -8.15 -10.11
C ASP A 223 12.61 -6.86 -10.90
N VAL A 224 11.59 -6.03 -11.08
CA VAL A 224 11.73 -4.68 -11.67
C VAL A 224 11.65 -3.61 -10.58
N SER A 225 10.69 -3.74 -9.66
CA SER A 225 10.54 -2.88 -8.48
C SER A 225 9.84 -3.64 -7.35
N SER A 226 10.55 -4.52 -6.65
CA SER A 226 9.97 -5.31 -5.54
C SER A 226 9.86 -4.55 -4.21
N LEU A 227 10.64 -3.47 -4.04
CA LEU A 227 10.75 -2.73 -2.79
C LEU A 227 9.92 -1.43 -2.78
N ALA A 228 9.70 -0.80 -3.94
CA ALA A 228 8.96 0.44 -4.06
C ALA A 228 7.62 0.23 -4.80
N MET A 229 6.55 0.81 -4.28
CA MET A 229 5.21 0.77 -4.88
C MET A 229 5.11 1.73 -6.08
N PRO A 230 4.46 1.36 -7.19
CA PRO A 230 3.86 0.05 -7.48
C PRO A 230 4.90 -1.08 -7.57
N TYR A 231 4.57 -2.24 -7.01
CA TYR A 231 5.42 -3.42 -7.05
C TYR A 231 5.34 -4.06 -8.44
N ILE A 232 6.47 -4.19 -9.13
CA ILE A 232 6.53 -4.59 -10.54
C ILE A 232 7.49 -5.76 -10.73
N TYR A 233 7.03 -6.76 -11.48
CA TYR A 233 7.79 -7.95 -11.84
C TYR A 233 7.58 -8.30 -13.31
N ILE A 234 8.49 -9.12 -13.86
CA ILE A 234 8.25 -9.88 -15.09
C ILE A 234 8.00 -11.32 -14.68
N ALA A 235 6.89 -11.89 -15.13
CA ALA A 235 6.54 -13.28 -14.90
C ALA A 235 6.43 -14.07 -16.19
N GLU A 236 6.73 -15.37 -16.12
CA GLU A 236 6.44 -16.35 -17.16
C GLU A 236 5.09 -17.01 -16.87
N SER A 237 4.26 -17.15 -17.91
CA SER A 237 2.91 -17.70 -17.82
C SER A 237 2.50 -18.34 -19.16
N LYS A 238 1.28 -18.91 -19.22
CA LYS A 238 0.69 -19.36 -20.50
C LYS A 238 0.48 -18.24 -21.54
N LEU A 239 0.54 -16.97 -21.12
CA LEU A 239 0.51 -15.81 -22.01
C LEU A 239 1.90 -15.40 -22.51
N GLY A 240 2.95 -16.15 -22.15
CA GLY A 240 4.35 -15.77 -22.36
C GLY A 240 4.88 -14.91 -21.21
N ARG A 241 5.90 -14.10 -21.52
CA ARG A 241 6.48 -13.14 -20.57
C ARG A 241 5.58 -11.92 -20.46
N ILE A 242 5.15 -11.61 -19.24
CA ILE A 242 4.18 -10.55 -18.98
C ILE A 242 4.59 -9.72 -17.76
N LEU A 243 4.28 -8.43 -17.78
CA LEU A 243 4.45 -7.55 -16.63
C LEU A 243 3.40 -7.90 -15.57
N VAL A 244 3.79 -7.93 -14.31
CA VAL A 244 2.89 -8.11 -13.17
C VAL A 244 3.03 -6.90 -12.26
N ARG A 245 1.90 -6.32 -11.83
CA ARG A 245 1.86 -5.08 -11.05
C ARG A 245 0.93 -5.20 -9.84
N SER A 246 1.31 -4.57 -8.74
CA SER A 246 0.43 -4.39 -7.56
C SER A 246 0.71 -3.10 -6.78
N LEU A 247 -0.33 -2.56 -6.14
CA LEU A 247 -0.28 -1.49 -5.15
C LEU A 247 -0.37 -2.03 -3.71
N ARG A 248 -0.51 -3.33 -3.51
CA ARG A 248 -0.67 -3.94 -2.19
C ARG A 248 0.67 -4.49 -1.70
N MET A 249 1.09 -4.03 -0.52
CA MET A 249 2.33 -4.45 0.16
C MET A 249 2.47 -5.98 0.33
N ARG A 250 1.36 -6.72 0.33
CA ARG A 250 1.41 -8.20 0.36
C ARG A 250 2.09 -8.84 -0.87
N TYR A 251 2.27 -8.08 -1.95
CA TYR A 251 2.97 -8.48 -3.16
C TYR A 251 4.32 -7.74 -3.32
N SER A 252 4.83 -7.14 -2.25
CA SER A 252 6.24 -6.71 -2.18
C SER A 252 7.15 -7.92 -2.02
N GLU A 253 8.41 -7.76 -2.42
CA GLU A 253 9.49 -8.72 -2.13
C GLU A 253 9.19 -10.17 -2.57
N ILE A 254 8.51 -10.36 -3.70
CA ILE A 254 8.24 -11.71 -4.23
C ILE A 254 9.57 -12.30 -4.72
N PRO A 255 10.01 -13.46 -4.20
CA PRO A 255 11.27 -14.08 -4.61
C PRO A 255 11.29 -14.42 -6.11
N MET A 256 12.45 -14.26 -6.75
CA MET A 256 12.65 -14.80 -8.11
C MET A 256 12.48 -16.33 -8.09
N GLY A 257 11.83 -16.86 -9.12
CA GLY A 257 11.45 -18.26 -9.22
C GLY A 257 10.20 -18.64 -8.42
N ALA A 258 9.63 -17.72 -7.63
CA ALA A 258 8.38 -17.99 -6.92
C ALA A 258 7.24 -18.25 -7.91
N LYS A 259 6.42 -19.23 -7.57
CA LYS A 259 5.20 -19.58 -8.30
C LYS A 259 4.01 -18.97 -7.58
N LEU A 260 3.21 -18.20 -8.30
CA LEU A 260 1.97 -17.62 -7.80
C LEU A 260 0.81 -18.28 -8.55
N LEU A 261 -0.06 -18.96 -7.82
CA LEU A 261 -1.34 -19.41 -8.36
C LEU A 261 -2.36 -18.30 -8.18
N VAL A 262 -2.80 -17.72 -9.30
CA VAL A 262 -3.70 -16.58 -9.31
C VAL A 262 -5.01 -16.91 -10.00
N SER A 263 -6.10 -16.29 -9.55
CA SER A 263 -7.45 -16.51 -10.08
C SER A 263 -8.10 -15.18 -10.43
N ASN A 264 -8.77 -15.16 -11.59
CA ASN A 264 -9.60 -14.06 -12.05
C ASN A 264 -8.92 -12.68 -11.97
N CYS A 265 -7.62 -12.61 -12.26
CA CYS A 265 -6.88 -11.35 -12.29
C CYS A 265 -7.09 -10.63 -13.61
N ARG A 266 -7.13 -9.29 -13.58
CA ARG A 266 -7.21 -8.48 -14.80
C ARG A 266 -5.87 -8.48 -15.54
N VAL A 267 -5.90 -8.88 -16.81
CA VAL A 267 -4.87 -8.59 -17.81
C VAL A 267 -5.26 -7.27 -18.47
N GLU A 268 -4.56 -6.20 -18.16
CA GLU A 268 -4.83 -4.84 -18.64
C GLU A 268 -3.97 -4.53 -19.87
N LYS A 269 -4.60 -4.04 -20.95
CA LYS A 269 -3.91 -3.33 -22.03
C LYS A 269 -4.01 -1.84 -21.77
N CYS A 270 -2.88 -1.17 -21.66
CA CYS A 270 -2.79 0.22 -21.23
C CYS A 270 -2.44 1.15 -22.39
N SER A 271 -2.83 2.42 -22.24
CA SER A 271 -2.60 3.52 -23.20
C SER A 271 -1.13 3.83 -23.49
N ASP A 272 -0.21 3.39 -22.64
CA ASP A 272 1.23 3.45 -22.85
C ASP A 272 1.76 2.24 -23.66
N SER A 273 0.88 1.48 -24.30
CA SER A 273 1.16 0.22 -25.01
C SER A 273 1.68 -0.91 -24.11
N SER A 274 1.65 -0.77 -22.79
CA SER A 274 1.99 -1.86 -21.88
C SER A 274 0.84 -2.86 -21.75
N THR A 275 1.20 -4.12 -21.51
CA THR A 275 0.24 -5.17 -21.11
C THR A 275 0.70 -5.75 -19.79
N ARG A 276 -0.19 -5.78 -18.80
CA ARG A 276 0.16 -6.20 -17.43
C ARG A 276 -0.95 -6.96 -16.74
N ILE A 277 -0.58 -7.88 -15.85
CA ILE A 277 -1.49 -8.49 -14.90
C ILE A 277 -1.54 -7.63 -13.64
N SER A 278 -2.74 -7.20 -13.23
CA SER A 278 -2.97 -6.53 -11.95
C SER A 278 -3.27 -7.56 -10.86
N LEU A 279 -2.40 -7.66 -9.86
CA LEU A 279 -2.63 -8.53 -8.68
C LEU A 279 -3.61 -7.92 -7.66
N ASP A 280 -3.96 -6.64 -7.85
CA ASP A 280 -4.90 -5.94 -6.98
C ASP A 280 -6.35 -6.31 -7.31
N GLU A 281 -6.59 -6.71 -8.55
CA GLU A 281 -7.89 -6.98 -9.18
C GLU A 281 -8.05 -8.47 -9.51
N CYS A 282 -7.61 -9.34 -8.59
CA CYS A 282 -7.84 -10.78 -8.63
C CYS A 282 -9.02 -11.12 -7.72
N THR A 283 -9.91 -12.02 -8.15
CA THR A 283 -11.02 -12.52 -7.34
C THR A 283 -10.91 -14.03 -7.11
N VAL A 284 -11.67 -14.53 -6.14
CA VAL A 284 -11.94 -15.98 -6.01
C VAL A 284 -12.75 -16.47 -7.22
#